data_AF-A0A2S9GC20-F1
#
_entry.id   AF-A0A2S9GC20-F1
#
_cell.length_a   1.000
_cell.length_b   1.000
_cell.length_c   1.000
_cell.angle_alpha   90.00
_cell.angle_beta   90.00
_cell.angle_gamma   90.00
#
_symmetry.space_group_name_H-M   'P 1'
#
loop_
_entity.id
_entity.type
_entity.pdbx_description
1 polymer ?
#
loop_
_entity_poly.entity_id
_entity_poly.type
_entity_poly.pdbx_seq_one_letter_code
_entity_poly.pdbx_strand_id
1 'polypeptide(L)'
;RVTGVRTADGVIDADIVVCAAGFWGAQVARQVGLVLPLVPMAHQYARTGQIADLVGRNTDLAEAGLPILRHQDQDLYFREHVDRL
;
A
#
# COMPACT_ATOMS: atom_id res chain seq x y z
N ARG A 1 -22.47 11.38 -16.40
CA ARG A 1 -23.05 10.04 -16.17
C ARG A 1 -22.04 9.02 -16.65
N VAL A 2 -21.71 8.01 -15.85
CA VAL A 2 -20.85 6.88 -16.27
C VAL A 2 -21.73 5.78 -16.85
N THR A 3 -21.20 5.01 -17.79
CA THR A 3 -21.89 3.87 -18.42
C THR A 3 -21.06 2.59 -18.44
N GLY A 4 -19.77 2.66 -18.10
CA GLY A 4 -18.86 1.53 -18.15
C GLY A 4 -17.40 1.92 -18.09
N VAL A 5 -16.53 0.91 -18.21
CA VAL A 5 -15.06 1.05 -18.25
C VAL A 5 -14.55 0.46 -19.56
N ARG A 6 -13.71 1.20 -20.27
CA ARG A 6 -13.07 0.72 -21.51
C ARG A 6 -11.80 -0.04 -21.18
N THR A 7 -11.65 -1.24 -21.75
CA THR A 7 -10.44 -2.06 -21.73
C THR A 7 -9.94 -2.28 -23.17
N ALA A 8 -8.87 -3.04 -23.36
CA ALA A 8 -8.41 -3.43 -24.69
C ALA A 8 -9.41 -4.34 -25.43
N ASP A 9 -10.23 -5.10 -24.69
CA ASP A 9 -11.13 -6.13 -25.22
C ASP A 9 -12.57 -5.64 -25.40
N GLY A 10 -12.84 -4.36 -25.12
CA GLY A 10 -14.15 -3.75 -25.28
C GLY A 10 -14.55 -2.86 -24.11
N VAL A 11 -15.85 -2.70 -23.92
CA VAL A 11 -16.44 -1.92 -22.82
C VAL A 11 -17.11 -2.88 -21.84
N ILE A 12 -16.83 -2.71 -20.56
CA ILE A 12 -17.54 -3.37 -19.47
C ILE A 12 -18.62 -2.40 -19.00
N ASP A 13 -19.89 -2.75 -19.18
CA ASP A 13 -21.03 -1.92 -18.77
C ASP A 13 -21.11 -1.82 -17.23
N ALA A 14 -21.35 -0.60 -16.73
CA ALA A 14 -21.50 -0.36 -15.30
C ALA A 14 -22.28 0.94 -15.02
N ASP A 15 -23.25 0.85 -14.12
CA ASP A 15 -24.02 2.02 -13.64
C ASP A 15 -23.20 2.89 -12.67
N ILE A 16 -22.26 2.26 -11.94
CA ILE A 16 -21.38 2.91 -10.96
C ILE A 16 -19.95 2.41 -11.18
N VAL A 17 -18.99 3.34 -11.18
CA VAL A 17 -17.57 3.05 -11.25
C VAL A 17 -16.86 3.71 -10.07
N VAL A 18 -16.08 2.94 -9.31
CA VAL A 18 -15.25 3.45 -8.20
C VAL A 18 -13.78 3.39 -8.61
N CYS A 19 -13.13 4.55 -8.69
CA CYS A 19 -11.70 4.63 -8.98
C CYS A 19 -10.86 4.32 -7.72
N ALA A 20 -10.58 3.04 -7.46
CA ALA A 20 -9.73 2.57 -6.37
C ALA A 20 -8.25 2.33 -6.79
N ALA A 21 -7.75 3.12 -7.75
CA ALA A 21 -6.48 2.87 -8.43
C ALA A 21 -5.22 3.38 -7.69
N GLY A 22 -5.27 3.58 -6.36
CA GLY A 22 -4.12 4.05 -5.57
C GLY A 22 -3.43 5.29 -6.15
N PHE A 23 -2.10 5.26 -6.28
CA PHE A 23 -1.33 6.37 -6.83
C PHE A 23 -1.55 6.60 -8.34
N TRP A 24 -2.15 5.65 -9.07
CA TRP A 24 -2.58 5.85 -10.46
C TRP A 24 -3.89 6.65 -10.56
N GLY A 25 -4.56 6.96 -9.44
CA GLY A 25 -5.84 7.66 -9.43
C GLY A 25 -5.84 8.96 -10.25
N ALA A 26 -4.77 9.75 -10.17
CA ALA A 26 -4.65 10.97 -10.97
C ALA A 26 -4.59 10.70 -12.48
N GLN A 27 -3.95 9.60 -12.89
CA GLN A 27 -3.90 9.18 -14.30
C GLN A 27 -5.26 8.71 -14.80
N VAL A 28 -6.00 7.94 -13.99
CA VAL A 28 -7.35 7.47 -14.33
C VAL A 28 -8.34 8.64 -14.40
N ALA A 29 -8.32 9.54 -13.40
CA ALA A 29 -9.21 10.70 -13.35
C ALA A 29 -9.08 11.62 -14.57
N ARG A 30 -7.85 11.80 -15.09
CA ARG A 30 -7.60 12.59 -16.30
C ARG A 30 -8.32 12.04 -17.54
N GLN A 31 -8.56 10.72 -17.63
CA GLN A 31 -9.26 10.11 -18.77
C GLN A 31 -10.73 10.55 -18.87
N VAL A 32 -11.29 11.04 -17.77
CA VAL A 32 -12.67 11.55 -17.70
C VAL A 32 -12.73 13.05 -17.38
N GLY A 33 -11.62 13.77 -17.59
CA GLY A 33 -11.54 15.23 -17.42
C GLY A 33 -11.55 15.72 -15.96
N LEU A 34 -11.28 14.83 -15.01
CA LEU A 34 -11.23 15.17 -13.58
C LEU A 34 -9.80 15.43 -13.12
N VAL A 35 -9.65 16.42 -12.24
CA VAL A 35 -8.41 16.69 -11.51
C VAL A 35 -8.51 16.02 -10.14
N LEU A 36 -7.71 14.97 -9.93
CA LEU A 36 -7.55 14.35 -8.61
C LEU A 36 -6.25 14.89 -7.97
N PRO A 37 -6.32 15.66 -6.87
CA PRO A 37 -5.16 16.33 -6.28
C PRO A 37 -4.32 15.34 -5.44
N LEU A 38 -3.60 14.43 -6.12
CA LEU A 38 -2.64 13.52 -5.51
C LEU A 38 -1.31 13.53 -6.28
N VAL A 39 -0.22 13.23 -5.58
CA VAL A 39 1.13 13.08 -6.14
C VAL A 39 1.71 11.73 -5.69
N PRO A 40 2.14 10.86 -6.61
CA PRO A 40 2.85 9.63 -6.26
C PRO A 40 4.19 9.96 -5.60
N MET A 41 4.50 9.30 -4.48
CA MET A 41 5.77 9.45 -3.76
C MET A 41 6.35 8.08 -3.42
N ALA A 42 7.66 7.95 -3.53
CA ALA A 42 8.38 6.80 -3.03
C ALA A 42 8.68 6.98 -1.53
N HIS A 43 8.59 5.89 -0.77
CA HIS A 43 8.96 5.84 0.64
C HIS A 43 9.84 4.62 0.88
N GLN A 44 10.94 4.81 1.61
CA GLN A 44 11.89 3.73 1.88
C GLN A 44 11.35 2.78 2.93
N TYR A 45 11.59 1.49 2.71
CA TYR A 45 11.33 0.43 3.67
C TYR A 45 12.48 -0.56 3.64
N ALA A 46 12.93 -0.99 4.82
CA ALA A 46 14.06 -1.91 4.96
C ALA A 46 13.68 -3.09 5.86
N ARG A 47 14.44 -4.18 5.73
CA ARG A 47 14.43 -5.29 6.69
C ARG A 47 15.83 -5.52 7.22
N THR A 48 15.95 -5.83 8.49
CA THR A 48 17.24 -6.17 9.10
C THR A 48 17.66 -7.59 8.72
N GLY A 49 18.92 -7.94 9.05
CA GLY A 49 19.30 -9.35 9.25
C GLY A 49 18.60 -9.94 10.49
N GLN A 50 18.85 -11.22 10.76
CA GLN A 50 18.33 -11.89 11.96
C GLN A 50 18.84 -11.18 13.23
N ILE A 51 17.93 -10.97 14.17
CA ILE A 51 18.20 -10.40 15.49
C ILE A 51 18.13 -11.54 16.50
N ALA A 52 19.27 -11.86 17.12
CA ALA A 52 19.40 -13.02 18.02
C ALA A 52 18.33 -13.05 19.12
N ASP A 53 18.01 -11.89 19.69
CA ASP A 53 17.01 -11.79 20.76
C ASP A 53 15.59 -12.13 20.32
N LEU A 54 15.28 -12.06 19.02
CA LEU A 54 13.95 -12.33 18.47
C LEU A 54 13.77 -13.80 18.01
N VAL A 55 14.84 -14.59 17.97
CA VAL A 55 14.79 -15.98 17.49
C VAL A 55 13.83 -16.81 18.35
N GLY A 56 12.88 -17.48 17.69
CA GLY A 56 11.90 -18.36 18.33
C GLY A 56 10.74 -17.65 19.04
N ARG A 57 10.66 -16.31 19.01
CA ARG A 57 9.52 -15.57 19.60
C ARG A 57 8.28 -15.59 18.71
N ASN A 58 8.49 -15.49 17.41
CA ASN A 58 7.46 -15.40 16.38
C ASN A 58 7.61 -16.55 15.38
N THR A 59 6.58 -16.77 14.55
CA THR A 59 6.59 -17.78 13.48
C THR A 59 6.12 -17.15 12.17
N ASP A 60 6.27 -17.82 11.03
CA ASP A 60 5.73 -17.31 9.77
C ASP A 60 4.20 -17.14 9.78
N LEU A 61 3.48 -17.87 10.65
CA LEU A 61 2.04 -17.70 10.84
C LEU A 61 1.70 -16.54 11.78
N ALA A 62 2.55 -16.31 12.79
CA ALA A 62 2.44 -15.24 13.76
C ALA A 62 3.68 -14.35 13.65
N GLU A 63 3.75 -13.55 12.59
CA GLU A 63 4.95 -12.81 12.18
C GLU A 63 5.45 -11.77 13.20
N ALA A 64 4.56 -11.31 14.09
CA ALA A 64 4.86 -10.29 15.08
C ALA A 64 4.09 -10.56 16.38
N GLY A 65 4.78 -10.39 17.50
CA GLY A 65 4.22 -10.50 18.85
C GLY A 65 4.22 -9.16 19.58
N LEU A 66 5.11 -8.24 19.20
CA LEU A 66 5.13 -6.87 19.72
C LEU A 66 4.16 -5.94 18.97
N PRO A 67 3.65 -4.89 19.64
CA PRO A 67 2.93 -3.81 18.96
C PRO A 67 3.80 -3.12 17.92
N ILE A 68 3.17 -2.58 16.87
CA ILE A 68 3.86 -1.68 15.93
C ILE A 68 4.40 -0.46 16.67
N LEU A 69 5.63 -0.05 16.35
CA LEU A 69 6.30 1.08 16.99
C LEU A 69 6.43 2.24 16.02
N ARG A 70 6.15 3.46 16.49
CA ARG A 70 6.44 4.71 15.78
C ARG A 70 7.47 5.53 16.54
N HIS A 71 8.52 5.96 15.86
CA HIS A 71 9.46 6.95 16.35
C HIS A 71 9.33 8.20 15.48
N GLN A 72 8.27 8.96 15.72
CA GLN A 72 7.86 10.07 14.85
C GLN A 72 8.85 11.23 14.88
N ASP A 73 9.55 11.45 16.00
CA ASP A 73 10.59 12.49 16.09
C ASP A 73 11.77 12.24 15.13
N GLN A 74 11.86 11.05 14.53
CA GLN A 74 12.89 10.66 13.56
C GLN A 74 12.29 10.10 12.25
N ASP A 75 11.01 10.34 11.97
CA ASP A 75 10.32 9.87 10.75
C ASP A 75 10.37 8.34 10.52
N LEU A 76 10.42 7.55 11.59
CA LEU A 76 10.57 6.08 11.52
C LEU A 76 9.35 5.32 12.09
N TYR A 77 9.14 4.13 11.56
CA TYR A 77 8.26 3.12 12.14
C TYR A 77 8.87 1.72 11.99
N PHE A 78 8.49 0.83 12.89
CA PHE A 78 9.03 -0.53 12.97
C PHE A 78 7.91 -1.54 13.20
N ARG A 79 8.14 -2.75 12.71
CA ARG A 79 7.35 -3.94 13.03
C ARG A 79 8.26 -5.16 12.98
N GLU A 80 7.87 -6.23 13.63
CA GLU A 80 8.57 -7.50 13.50
C GLU A 80 8.21 -8.19 12.16
N HIS A 81 9.18 -8.93 11.64
CA HIS A 81 9.07 -9.97 10.61
C HIS A 81 9.78 -11.21 11.14
N VAL A 82 9.06 -11.97 11.96
CA VAL A 82 9.59 -13.12 12.69
C VAL A 82 10.75 -12.70 13.60
N ASP A 83 11.99 -13.00 13.22
CA ASP A 83 13.22 -12.71 13.95
C ASP A 83 13.99 -11.50 13.37
N ARG A 84 13.30 -10.64 12.62
CA ARG A 84 13.82 -9.41 11.98
C ARG A 84 12.90 -8.22 12.27
N LEU A 85 13.40 -7.01 12.03
CA LEU A 85 12.59 -5.78 11.93
C LEU A 85 12.44 -5.35 10.47
#